data_AF-A0A7V5IFZ7-F1
#
_entry.id   AF-A0A7V5IFZ7-F1
#
_cell.length_a   1.000
_cell.length_b   1.000
_cell.length_c   1.000
_cell.angle_alpha   90.00
_cell.angle_beta   90.00
_cell.angle_gamma   90.00
#
_symmetry.space_group_name_H-M   'P 1'
#
loop_
_entity.id
_entity.type
_entity.pdbx_description
1 polymer ?
#
loop_
_entity_poly.entity_id
_entity_poly.type
_entity_poly.pdbx_seq_one_letter_code
_entity_poly.pdbx_strand_id
1 'polypeptide(L)'
;MANSLVIVESPTKVKTINKFLGKDFQIMACMGHVRGLPSRPGSVDVNNDFTPHYEILPKSLKYLNQIKKALEKVKEVYLATDLDREGEAIAWHLVEALNLNEEEKKRKIAIKRIVFHEITESAITEALKHPRKISLPLVDAQQGRVVLDYLFGFNLSPFLWRKVRSGLSAGRVQSPALRMICERELEIRAFKEEEYWTITAELSPDFPPTPNSTFKASLIEVDNRPLEKLEIKTKDQAREIIAGLESKTFWVKKIQKQERKENPPPPFITSTLQQ
;
A
#
# COMPACT_ATOMS: atom_id res chain seq x y z
N MET A 1 -9.39 39.51 -10.22
CA MET A 1 -8.15 38.75 -9.92
C MET A 1 -8.48 37.79 -8.80
N ALA A 2 -7.98 36.57 -8.82
CA ALA A 2 -8.20 35.62 -7.73
C ALA A 2 -7.69 36.22 -6.41
N ASN A 3 -8.48 36.12 -5.35
CA ASN A 3 -8.15 36.65 -4.03
C ASN A 3 -7.40 35.62 -3.17
N SER A 4 -7.50 34.33 -3.54
CA SER A 4 -6.97 33.20 -2.79
C SER A 4 -6.18 32.24 -3.68
N LEU A 5 -5.10 31.67 -3.16
CA LEU A 5 -4.27 30.66 -3.82
C LEU A 5 -4.47 29.29 -3.15
N VAL A 6 -4.75 28.26 -3.94
CA VAL A 6 -4.83 26.87 -3.47
C VAL A 6 -3.64 26.09 -4.04
N ILE A 7 -2.89 25.41 -3.18
CA ILE A 7 -1.71 24.62 -3.57
C ILE A 7 -1.99 23.13 -3.33
N VAL A 8 -1.84 22.31 -4.37
CA VAL A 8 -2.06 20.85 -4.35
C VAL A 8 -0.82 20.08 -4.81
N GLU A 9 -0.72 18.76 -4.57
CA GLU A 9 0.47 18.01 -5.02
C GLU A 9 0.56 17.88 -6.55
N SER A 10 -0.56 17.63 -7.24
CA SER A 10 -0.52 17.12 -8.62
C SER A 10 -1.34 17.96 -9.62
N PRO A 11 -0.95 18.00 -10.92
CA PRO A 11 -1.71 18.69 -11.95
C PRO A 11 -3.13 18.14 -12.15
N THR A 12 -3.32 16.85 -11.90
CA THR A 12 -4.65 16.22 -12.01
C THR A 12 -5.59 16.79 -10.97
N LYS A 13 -5.14 16.99 -9.72
CA LYS A 13 -5.93 17.66 -8.69
C LYS A 13 -6.26 19.10 -9.07
N VAL A 14 -5.33 19.83 -9.69
CA VAL A 14 -5.60 21.18 -10.22
C VAL A 14 -6.78 21.13 -11.18
N LYS A 15 -6.74 20.25 -12.19
CA LYS A 15 -7.82 20.14 -13.19
C LYS A 15 -9.17 19.80 -12.57
N THR A 16 -9.20 18.91 -11.57
CA THR A 16 -10.46 18.49 -10.94
C THR A 16 -11.02 19.58 -10.03
N ILE A 17 -10.22 20.14 -9.13
CA ILE A 17 -10.67 21.16 -8.17
C ILE A 17 -11.05 22.47 -8.89
N ASN A 18 -10.40 22.79 -10.00
CA ASN A 18 -10.74 23.96 -10.82
C ASN A 18 -12.13 23.88 -11.47
N LYS A 19 -12.76 22.69 -11.49
CA LYS A 19 -14.17 22.56 -11.92
C LYS A 19 -15.15 23.01 -10.84
N PHE A 20 -14.75 22.91 -9.58
CA PHE A 20 -15.60 23.18 -8.42
C PHE A 20 -15.37 24.58 -7.85
N LEU A 21 -14.14 25.11 -7.97
CA LEU A 21 -13.80 26.43 -7.49
C LEU A 21 -13.91 27.48 -8.60
N GLY A 22 -14.56 28.60 -8.27
CA GLY A 22 -14.76 29.73 -9.18
C GLY A 22 -13.52 30.60 -9.38
N LYS A 23 -13.72 31.73 -10.08
CA LYS A 23 -12.67 32.69 -10.49
C LYS A 23 -11.93 33.38 -9.31
N ASP A 24 -12.45 33.24 -8.09
CA ASP A 24 -11.86 33.80 -6.88
C ASP A 24 -10.63 33.01 -6.38
N PHE A 25 -10.46 31.78 -6.87
CA PHE A 25 -9.35 30.90 -6.51
C PHE A 25 -8.39 30.72 -7.68
N GLN A 26 -7.10 30.91 -7.43
CA GLN A 26 -6.04 30.43 -8.30
C GLN A 26 -5.57 29.09 -7.75
N ILE A 27 -5.49 28.04 -8.57
CA ILE A 27 -5.05 26.71 -8.12
C ILE A 27 -3.73 26.35 -8.80
N MET A 28 -2.75 25.89 -8.03
CA MET A 28 -1.42 25.54 -8.51
C MET A 28 -0.93 24.21 -7.94
N ALA A 29 -0.14 23.48 -8.72
CA ALA A 29 0.49 22.24 -8.26
C ALA A 29 1.94 22.50 -7.81
N CYS A 30 2.35 21.91 -6.68
CA CYS A 30 3.74 21.92 -6.22
C CYS A 30 4.59 20.76 -6.79
N MET A 31 3.95 19.79 -7.46
CA MET A 31 4.58 18.59 -8.02
C MET A 31 5.19 17.65 -6.95
N GLY A 32 4.47 17.48 -5.85
CA GLY A 32 4.85 16.64 -4.71
C GLY A 32 5.84 17.33 -3.77
N HIS A 33 6.81 16.58 -3.26
CA HIS A 33 7.86 17.09 -2.35
C HIS A 33 8.67 18.22 -2.99
N VAL A 34 8.82 19.34 -2.27
CA VAL A 34 9.56 20.53 -2.72
C VAL A 34 10.95 20.64 -2.11
N ARG A 35 11.16 19.99 -0.97
CA ARG A 35 12.43 19.87 -0.26
C ARG A 35 12.76 18.40 -0.05
N GLY A 36 14.03 18.08 0.16
CA GLY A 36 14.48 16.73 0.46
C GLY A 36 15.85 16.71 1.13
N LEU A 37 16.21 15.57 1.72
CA LEU A 37 17.55 15.36 2.25
C LEU A 37 18.54 15.17 1.09
N PRO A 38 19.63 15.95 1.02
CA PRO A 38 20.67 15.73 0.04
C PRO A 38 21.27 14.32 0.18
N SER A 39 21.63 13.72 -0.95
CA SER A 39 22.25 12.39 -0.94
C SER A 39 23.76 12.48 -0.66
N ARG A 40 24.14 13.05 0.49
CA ARG A 40 25.54 13.19 0.94
C ARG A 40 25.63 13.07 2.46
N PRO A 41 26.79 12.70 3.03
CA PRO A 41 26.97 12.63 4.48
C PRO A 41 26.63 13.96 5.18
N GLY A 42 26.10 13.86 6.40
CA GLY A 42 25.78 15.03 7.23
C GLY A 42 24.48 15.74 6.87
N SER A 43 23.59 15.15 6.07
CA SER A 43 22.23 15.72 5.87
C SER A 43 21.31 15.54 7.08
N VAL A 44 21.73 14.72 8.05
CA VAL A 44 21.11 14.60 9.37
C VAL A 44 22.20 14.80 10.40
N ASP A 45 22.03 15.79 11.29
CA ASP A 45 22.95 16.02 12.40
C ASP A 45 22.56 15.15 13.59
N VAL A 46 23.23 14.00 13.72
CA VAL A 46 23.01 13.03 14.80
C VAL A 46 23.46 13.52 16.18
N ASN A 47 24.27 14.58 16.25
CA ASN A 47 24.74 15.14 17.52
C ASN A 47 23.84 16.26 18.04
N ASN A 48 22.92 16.75 17.21
CA ASN A 48 22.01 17.85 17.54
C ASN A 48 20.57 17.43 17.24
N ASP A 49 20.03 16.54 18.08
CA ASP A 49 18.64 16.06 18.04
C ASP A 49 18.17 15.53 16.67
N PHE A 50 19.08 14.91 15.90
CA PHE A 50 18.80 14.39 14.56
C PHE A 50 18.28 15.45 13.58
N THR A 51 18.72 16.70 13.74
CA THR A 51 18.23 17.84 12.94
C THR A 51 18.47 17.58 11.44
N PRO A 52 17.42 17.56 10.60
CA PRO A 52 17.55 17.36 9.16
C PRO A 52 17.92 18.67 8.43
N HIS A 53 18.90 18.59 7.55
CA HIS A 53 19.29 19.68 6.64
C HIS A 53 18.67 19.48 5.26
N TYR A 54 17.44 19.98 5.11
CA TYR A 54 16.72 19.91 3.85
C TYR A 54 17.16 20.98 2.84
N GLU A 55 17.29 20.58 1.58
CA GLU A 55 17.50 21.48 0.45
C GLU A 55 16.27 21.51 -0.48
N ILE A 56 16.07 22.62 -1.19
CA ILE A 56 15.06 22.70 -2.24
C ILE A 56 15.47 21.77 -3.37
N LEU A 57 14.54 20.91 -3.81
CA LEU A 57 14.80 20.01 -4.93
C LEU A 57 14.92 20.82 -6.22
N PRO A 58 15.94 20.58 -7.07
CA PRO A 58 16.14 21.36 -8.31
C PRO A 58 14.92 21.38 -9.23
N LYS A 59 14.21 20.24 -9.34
CA LYS A 59 12.97 20.11 -10.12
C LYS A 59 11.82 20.98 -9.60
N SER A 60 11.85 21.35 -8.32
CA SER A 60 10.77 22.08 -7.64
C SER A 60 10.94 23.59 -7.74
N LEU A 61 12.14 24.09 -8.06
CA LEU A 61 12.46 25.54 -8.16
C LEU A 61 11.51 26.28 -9.11
N LYS A 62 11.25 25.71 -10.29
CA LYS A 62 10.33 26.32 -11.27
C LYS A 62 8.94 26.56 -10.66
N TYR A 63 8.40 25.56 -9.98
CA TYR A 63 7.06 25.61 -9.39
C TYR A 63 7.01 26.54 -8.18
N LEU A 64 8.02 26.49 -7.30
CA LEU A 64 8.14 27.41 -6.17
C LEU A 64 8.21 28.87 -6.63
N ASN A 65 8.97 29.16 -7.69
CA ASN A 65 9.03 30.51 -8.25
C ASN A 65 7.69 30.98 -8.82
N GLN A 66 6.93 30.10 -9.46
CA GLN A 66 5.59 30.42 -9.95
C GLN A 66 4.62 30.67 -8.80
N ILE A 67 4.65 29.82 -7.76
CA ILE A 67 3.83 29.96 -6.55
C ILE A 67 4.18 31.27 -5.85
N LYS A 68 5.47 31.60 -5.69
CA LYS A 68 5.93 32.85 -5.07
C LYS A 68 5.39 34.09 -5.77
N LYS A 69 5.38 34.11 -7.11
CA LYS A 69 4.77 35.19 -7.89
C LYS A 69 3.24 35.28 -7.73
N ALA A 70 2.57 34.16 -7.51
CA ALA A 70 1.13 34.14 -7.25
C ALA A 70 0.82 34.64 -5.82
N LEU A 71 1.66 34.28 -4.85
CA LEU A 71 1.57 34.74 -3.46
C LEU A 71 1.57 36.27 -3.37
N GLU A 72 2.27 36.97 -4.25
CA GLU A 72 2.31 38.45 -4.31
C GLU A 72 0.94 39.11 -4.55
N LYS A 73 -0.04 38.35 -5.08
CA LYS A 73 -1.31 38.89 -5.57
C LYS A 73 -2.54 38.45 -4.76
N VAL A 74 -2.36 37.57 -3.78
CA VAL A 74 -3.46 36.97 -2.99
C VAL A 74 -3.39 37.38 -1.52
N LYS A 75 -4.53 37.28 -0.83
CA LYS A 75 -4.66 37.53 0.61
C LYS A 75 -4.73 36.24 1.42
N GLU A 76 -5.09 35.12 0.80
CA GLU A 76 -5.22 33.84 1.47
C GLU A 76 -4.51 32.73 0.69
N VAL A 77 -3.94 31.78 1.42
CA VAL A 77 -3.25 30.61 0.88
C VAL A 77 -3.82 29.36 1.54
N TYR A 78 -4.30 28.43 0.71
CA TYR A 78 -4.84 27.14 1.12
C TYR A 78 -3.87 26.04 0.72
N LEU A 79 -3.30 25.35 1.70
CA LEU A 79 -2.50 24.14 1.52
C LEU A 79 -3.46 22.94 1.47
N ALA A 80 -3.61 22.36 0.29
CA ALA A 80 -4.63 21.35 -0.04
C ALA A 80 -3.98 20.02 -0.48
N THR A 81 -2.94 19.61 0.26
CA THR A 81 -2.24 18.32 0.12
C THR A 81 -3.06 17.17 0.72
N ASP A 82 -2.67 15.94 0.45
CA ASP A 82 -3.40 14.74 0.89
C ASP A 82 -3.59 14.64 2.41
N LEU A 83 -4.65 13.93 2.82
CA LEU A 83 -4.98 13.64 4.23
C LEU A 83 -4.13 12.47 4.75
N ASP A 84 -2.82 12.60 4.68
CA ASP A 84 -1.89 11.67 5.31
C ASP A 84 -0.65 12.42 5.82
N ARG A 85 0.29 11.68 6.43
CA ARG A 85 1.54 12.26 6.93
C ARG A 85 2.45 12.80 5.82
N GLU A 86 2.40 12.24 4.61
CA GLU A 86 3.23 12.70 3.48
C GLU A 86 2.70 14.03 2.95
N GLY A 87 1.38 14.15 2.76
CA GLY A 87 0.71 15.40 2.41
C GLY A 87 0.92 16.48 3.48
N GLU A 88 0.91 16.11 4.77
CA GLU A 88 1.21 17.05 5.85
C GLU A 88 2.66 17.56 5.80
N ALA A 89 3.63 16.68 5.55
CA ALA A 89 5.03 17.06 5.38
C ALA A 89 5.26 17.93 4.15
N ILE A 90 4.55 17.69 3.03
CA ILE A 90 4.59 18.55 1.85
C ILE A 90 4.06 19.95 2.17
N ALA A 91 2.94 20.05 2.89
CA ALA A 91 2.39 21.33 3.33
C ALA A 91 3.39 22.09 4.22
N TRP A 92 4.03 21.41 5.17
CA TRP A 92 5.07 22.00 6.01
C TRP A 92 6.29 22.44 5.20
N HIS A 93 6.79 21.60 4.29
CA HIS A 93 7.91 21.96 3.41
C HIS A 93 7.60 23.14 2.50
N LEU A 94 6.34 23.32 2.06
CA LEU A 94 5.90 24.50 1.30
C LEU A 94 5.95 25.77 2.15
N VAL A 95 5.48 25.72 3.41
CA VAL A 95 5.57 26.84 4.36
C VAL A 95 7.02 27.30 4.49
N GLU A 96 7.92 26.36 4.72
CA GLU A 96 9.34 26.63 4.90
C GLU A 96 10.02 27.10 3.60
N ALA A 97 9.80 26.41 2.48
CA ALA A 97 10.45 26.73 1.19
C ALA A 97 10.05 28.10 0.64
N LEU A 98 8.82 28.54 0.92
CA LEU A 98 8.27 29.81 0.46
C LEU A 98 8.36 30.90 1.55
N ASN A 99 8.92 30.60 2.73
CA ASN A 99 8.95 31.48 3.90
C ASN A 99 7.57 32.06 4.23
N LEU A 100 6.52 31.23 4.17
CA LEU A 100 5.13 31.71 4.30
C LEU A 100 4.88 32.40 5.65
N ASN A 101 5.52 31.96 6.73
CA ASN A 101 5.40 32.60 8.04
C ASN A 101 5.87 34.08 8.02
N GLU A 102 6.90 34.39 7.23
CA GLU A 102 7.37 35.78 7.07
C GLU A 102 6.46 36.58 6.14
N GLU A 103 5.94 35.95 5.09
CA GLU A 103 4.92 36.56 4.22
C GLU A 103 3.63 36.88 4.99
N GLU A 104 3.21 36.00 5.90
CA GLU A 104 2.06 36.21 6.81
C GLU A 104 2.28 37.45 7.67
N LYS A 105 3.47 37.63 8.25
CA LYS A 105 3.80 38.83 9.04
C LYS A 105 3.86 40.09 8.18
N LYS A 106 4.56 40.05 7.05
CA LYS A 106 4.86 41.24 6.22
C LYS A 106 3.66 41.72 5.42
N ARG A 107 2.89 40.78 4.86
CA ARG A 107 1.82 41.05 3.89
C ARG A 107 0.44 40.64 4.40
N LYS A 108 0.34 40.14 5.64
CA LYS A 108 -0.91 39.72 6.29
C LYS A 108 -1.67 38.68 5.47
N ILE A 109 -0.96 37.75 4.84
CA ILE A 109 -1.58 36.62 4.15
C ILE A 109 -2.05 35.59 5.18
N ALA A 110 -3.27 35.07 5.02
CA ALA A 110 -3.77 34.00 5.89
C ALA A 110 -3.37 32.64 5.33
N ILE A 111 -2.59 31.86 6.09
CA ILE A 111 -2.20 30.49 5.72
C ILE A 111 -3.17 29.49 6.35
N LYS A 112 -3.82 28.68 5.51
CA LYS A 112 -4.85 27.73 5.91
C LYS A 112 -4.52 26.33 5.39
N ARG A 113 -4.67 25.31 6.21
CA ARG A 113 -4.54 23.89 5.80
C ARG A 113 -5.93 23.31 5.66
N ILE A 114 -6.27 22.81 4.47
CA ILE A 114 -7.57 22.15 4.22
C ILE A 114 -7.36 20.70 3.86
N VAL A 115 -8.22 19.80 4.32
CA VAL A 115 -8.13 18.36 4.08
C VAL A 115 -9.46 17.82 3.57
N PHE A 116 -9.39 16.79 2.73
CA PHE A 116 -10.56 16.09 2.19
C PHE A 116 -10.16 14.65 1.87
N HIS A 117 -11.10 13.72 1.99
CA HIS A 117 -10.90 12.30 1.69
C HIS A 117 -11.40 11.91 0.29
N GLU A 118 -12.18 12.80 -0.34
CA GLU A 118 -12.68 12.66 -1.70
C GLU A 118 -12.64 14.02 -2.41
N ILE A 119 -12.65 14.01 -3.74
CA ILE A 119 -12.59 15.23 -4.57
C ILE A 119 -13.96 15.46 -5.21
N THR A 120 -14.91 15.89 -4.37
CA THR A 120 -16.28 16.28 -4.74
C THR A 120 -16.49 17.78 -4.46
N GLU A 121 -17.45 18.43 -5.13
CA GLU A 121 -17.73 19.84 -4.88
C GLU A 121 -18.09 20.10 -3.41
N SER A 122 -18.95 19.26 -2.83
CA SER A 122 -19.35 19.34 -1.42
C SER A 122 -18.15 19.21 -0.48
N ALA A 123 -17.28 18.21 -0.67
CA ALA A 123 -16.13 17.99 0.20
C ALA A 123 -15.13 19.15 0.13
N ILE A 124 -14.88 19.70 -1.07
CA ILE A 124 -13.96 20.84 -1.24
C ILE A 124 -14.53 22.11 -0.62
N THR A 125 -15.82 22.41 -0.83
CA THR A 125 -16.47 23.57 -0.22
C THR A 125 -16.48 23.47 1.29
N GLU A 126 -16.73 22.29 1.84
CA GLU A 126 -16.71 22.06 3.29
C GLU A 126 -15.30 22.23 3.87
N ALA A 127 -14.28 21.69 3.19
CA ALA A 127 -12.89 21.84 3.61
C ALA A 127 -12.44 23.32 3.62
N LEU A 128 -12.94 24.14 2.68
CA LEU A 128 -12.67 25.59 2.65
C LEU A 128 -13.32 26.35 3.82
N LYS A 129 -14.49 25.90 4.30
CA LYS A 129 -15.18 26.49 5.46
C LYS A 129 -14.51 26.14 6.78
N HIS A 130 -13.89 24.96 6.86
CA HIS A 130 -13.29 24.43 8.08
C HIS A 130 -11.78 24.18 7.93
N PRO A 131 -10.97 25.23 7.67
CA PRO A 131 -9.53 25.08 7.63
C PRO A 131 -8.98 24.75 9.02
N ARG A 132 -7.94 23.92 9.05
CA ARG A 132 -7.17 23.62 10.25
C ARG A 132 -5.74 24.16 10.15
N LYS A 133 -4.96 23.97 11.22
CA LYS A 133 -3.51 24.18 11.20
C LYS A 133 -2.79 22.92 10.73
N ILE A 134 -1.55 23.08 10.30
CA ILE A 134 -0.63 21.95 10.06
C ILE A 134 -0.42 21.21 11.39
N SER A 135 -0.51 19.88 11.33
CA SER A 135 -0.28 18.97 12.44
C SER A 135 1.20 18.64 12.51
N LEU A 136 1.91 19.31 13.42
CA LEU A 136 3.31 19.02 13.68
C LEU A 136 3.55 17.54 14.06
N PRO A 137 2.71 16.86 14.85
CA PRO A 137 2.89 15.44 15.11
C PRO A 137 2.92 14.54 13.86
N LEU A 138 2.11 14.86 12.83
CA LEU A 138 2.14 14.12 11.57
C LEU A 138 3.39 14.44 10.74
N VAL A 139 3.83 15.70 10.76
CA VAL A 139 5.09 16.11 10.14
C VAL A 139 6.26 15.40 10.80
N ASP A 140 6.34 15.41 12.13
CA ASP A 140 7.40 14.75 12.90
C ASP A 140 7.42 13.25 12.69
N ALA A 141 6.24 12.60 12.58
CA ALA A 141 6.16 11.19 12.24
C ALA A 141 6.70 10.89 10.81
N GLN A 142 6.46 11.78 9.85
CA GLN A 142 7.01 11.65 8.50
C GLN A 142 8.52 11.91 8.49
N GLN A 143 8.98 12.97 9.15
CA GLN A 143 10.40 13.33 9.27
C GLN A 143 11.18 12.22 9.98
N GLY A 144 10.66 11.67 11.08
CA GLY A 144 11.27 10.56 11.80
C GLY A 144 11.46 9.32 10.91
N ARG A 145 10.48 9.01 10.04
CA ARG A 145 10.63 7.95 9.03
C ARG A 145 11.73 8.28 8.03
N VAL A 146 11.75 9.50 7.49
CA VAL A 146 12.74 9.93 6.48
C VAL A 146 14.15 9.91 7.05
N VAL A 147 14.35 10.43 8.26
CA VAL A 147 15.63 10.42 8.98
C VAL A 147 16.09 9.00 9.25
N LEU A 148 15.20 8.13 9.75
CA LEU A 148 15.51 6.72 9.99
C LEU A 148 15.94 6.01 8.70
N ASP A 149 15.17 6.18 7.62
CA ASP A 149 15.45 5.53 6.34
C ASP A 149 16.78 6.07 5.73
N TYR A 150 17.07 7.38 5.88
CA TYR A 150 18.34 7.99 5.50
C TYR A 150 19.52 7.38 6.29
N LEU A 151 19.46 7.37 7.62
CA LEU A 151 20.54 6.84 8.47
C LEU A 151 20.77 5.35 8.21
N PHE A 152 19.70 4.58 8.04
CA PHE A 152 19.80 3.15 7.71
C PHE A 152 20.52 2.93 6.38
N GLY A 153 20.09 3.64 5.32
CA GLY A 153 20.66 3.50 3.99
C GLY A 153 22.11 3.96 3.92
N PHE A 154 22.42 5.15 4.45
CA PHE A 154 23.76 5.74 4.41
C PHE A 154 24.79 4.95 5.22
N ASN A 155 24.40 4.39 6.36
CA ASN A 155 25.33 3.63 7.19
C ASN A 155 25.54 2.19 6.66
N LEU A 156 24.49 1.54 6.17
CA LEU A 156 24.57 0.12 5.81
C LEU A 156 24.97 -0.13 4.35
N SER A 157 24.64 0.75 3.41
CA SER A 157 24.99 0.54 1.98
C SER A 157 26.51 0.46 1.74
N PRO A 158 27.37 1.32 2.33
CA PRO A 158 28.82 1.20 2.18
C PRO A 158 29.39 -0.12 2.73
N PHE A 159 28.77 -0.67 3.76
CA PHE A 159 29.12 -1.99 4.29
C PHE A 159 28.79 -3.09 3.28
N LEU A 160 27.59 -3.04 2.65
CA LEU A 160 27.22 -3.98 1.59
C LEU A 160 28.15 -3.90 0.38
N TRP A 161 28.63 -2.70 0.02
CA TRP A 161 29.59 -2.54 -1.08
C TRP A 161 30.92 -3.25 -0.81
N ARG A 162 31.40 -3.19 0.43
CA ARG A 162 32.63 -3.86 0.86
C ARG A 162 32.50 -5.37 1.01
N LYS A 163 31.31 -5.88 1.35
CA LYS A 163 31.10 -7.29 1.72
C LYS A 163 30.40 -8.13 0.66
N VAL A 164 29.67 -7.50 -0.25
CA VAL A 164 28.84 -8.20 -1.25
C VAL A 164 29.15 -7.69 -2.65
N ARG A 165 28.70 -6.48 -3.00
CA ARG A 165 28.89 -5.89 -4.32
C ARG A 165 28.69 -4.37 -4.26
N SER A 166 29.57 -3.63 -4.93
CA SER A 166 29.41 -2.18 -5.11
C SER A 166 28.10 -1.84 -5.83
N GLY A 167 27.44 -0.75 -5.41
CA GLY A 167 26.18 -0.28 -5.99
C GLY A 167 24.91 -0.88 -5.37
N LEU A 168 25.02 -1.77 -4.38
CA LEU A 168 23.86 -2.27 -3.64
C LEU A 168 23.30 -1.23 -2.65
N SER A 169 21.98 -1.14 -2.53
CA SER A 169 21.33 -0.30 -1.53
C SER A 169 20.83 -1.14 -0.35
N ALA A 170 21.06 -0.64 0.85
CA ALA A 170 20.40 -1.12 2.05
C ALA A 170 19.08 -0.38 2.23
N GLY A 171 17.98 -1.12 2.45
CA GLY A 171 16.67 -0.53 2.67
C GLY A 171 15.96 -1.19 3.85
N ARG A 172 15.60 -0.40 4.86
CA ARG A 172 15.02 -0.91 6.12
C ARG A 172 13.80 -1.81 5.93
N VAL A 173 12.93 -1.48 4.96
CA VAL A 173 11.72 -2.25 4.64
C VAL A 173 11.95 -3.23 3.47
N GLN A 174 12.82 -2.87 2.53
CA GLN A 174 13.13 -3.70 1.36
C GLN A 174 13.88 -4.98 1.76
N SER A 175 14.79 -4.91 2.73
CA SER A 175 15.59 -6.06 3.16
C SER A 175 14.73 -7.15 3.83
N PRO A 176 13.80 -6.86 4.77
CA PRO A 176 12.85 -7.87 5.27
C PRO A 176 11.92 -8.45 4.19
N ALA A 177 11.44 -7.64 3.25
CA ALA A 177 10.60 -8.14 2.16
C ALA A 177 11.38 -9.13 1.26
N LEU A 178 12.62 -8.80 0.90
CA LEU A 178 13.50 -9.72 0.18
C LEU A 178 13.78 -10.99 0.99
N ARG A 179 13.99 -10.86 2.31
CA ARG A 179 14.19 -12.01 3.19
C ARG A 179 13.00 -12.97 3.15
N MET A 180 11.76 -12.50 3.19
CA MET A 180 10.57 -13.36 3.10
C MET A 180 10.55 -14.18 1.80
N ILE A 181 10.96 -13.57 0.68
CA ILE A 181 11.07 -14.26 -0.62
C ILE A 181 12.18 -15.30 -0.57
N CYS A 182 13.36 -14.96 -0.05
CA CYS A 182 14.47 -15.89 0.08
C CYS A 182 14.15 -17.06 1.01
N GLU A 183 13.46 -16.83 2.14
CA GLU A 183 13.03 -17.89 3.07
C GLU A 183 12.06 -18.85 2.38
N ARG A 184 11.08 -18.35 1.62
CA ARG A 184 10.19 -19.20 0.82
C ARG A 184 10.95 -20.01 -0.23
N GLU A 185 11.91 -19.41 -0.91
CA GLU A 185 12.74 -20.12 -1.89
C GLU A 185 13.59 -21.22 -1.24
N LEU A 186 14.10 -20.99 -0.02
CA LEU A 186 14.81 -22.01 0.75
C LEU A 186 13.87 -23.16 1.18
N GLU A 187 12.64 -22.85 1.58
CA GLU A 187 11.61 -23.86 1.87
C GLU A 187 11.34 -24.74 0.64
N ILE A 188 11.18 -24.12 -0.54
CA ILE A 188 10.94 -24.82 -1.80
C ILE A 188 12.13 -25.73 -2.15
N ARG A 189 13.37 -25.26 -2.00
CA ARG A 189 14.57 -26.07 -2.28
C ARG A 189 14.78 -27.21 -1.28
N ALA A 190 14.36 -27.01 -0.05
CA ALA A 190 14.42 -28.03 1.00
C ALA A 190 13.24 -29.01 0.94
N PHE A 191 12.22 -28.74 0.12
CA PHE A 191 11.05 -29.59 -0.03
C PHE A 191 11.46 -30.95 -0.59
N LYS A 192 11.12 -32.00 0.14
CA LYS A 192 11.28 -33.39 -0.30
C LYS A 192 9.93 -33.86 -0.77
N GLU A 193 9.80 -34.08 -2.06
CA GLU A 193 8.58 -34.60 -2.66
C GLU A 193 8.30 -36.02 -2.14
N GLU A 194 7.05 -36.28 -1.79
CA GLU A 194 6.57 -37.61 -1.41
C GLU A 194 5.50 -38.04 -2.42
N GLU A 195 5.70 -39.21 -3.02
CA GLU A 195 4.70 -39.82 -3.88
C GLU A 195 3.52 -40.29 -3.04
N TYR A 196 2.31 -39.99 -3.51
CA TYR A 196 1.07 -40.50 -2.95
C TYR A 196 0.01 -40.63 -4.03
N TRP A 197 -0.98 -41.48 -3.74
CA TRP A 197 -2.08 -41.78 -4.62
C TRP A 197 -3.40 -41.37 -3.98
N THR A 198 -4.34 -40.91 -4.79
CA THR A 198 -5.74 -40.75 -4.39
C THR A 198 -6.60 -41.65 -5.27
N ILE A 199 -7.61 -42.28 -4.68
CA ILE A 199 -8.56 -43.13 -5.40
C ILE A 199 -9.86 -42.34 -5.52
N THR A 200 -10.33 -42.17 -6.77
CA THR A 200 -11.58 -41.50 -7.07
C THR A 200 -12.46 -42.46 -7.87
N ALA A 201 -13.70 -42.66 -7.42
CA ALA A 201 -14.72 -43.43 -8.12
C ALA A 201 -15.69 -42.48 -8.84
N GLU A 202 -16.09 -42.84 -10.05
CA GLU A 202 -17.24 -42.23 -10.73
C GLU A 202 -18.46 -43.12 -10.47
N LEU A 203 -19.47 -42.55 -9.83
CA LEU A 203 -20.63 -43.29 -9.34
C LEU A 203 -21.89 -42.80 -10.05
N SER A 204 -22.75 -43.73 -10.44
CA SER A 204 -24.12 -43.48 -10.89
C SER A 204 -25.12 -44.07 -9.90
N PRO A 205 -26.31 -43.47 -9.75
CA PRO A 205 -27.38 -44.10 -8.98
C PRO A 205 -27.82 -45.42 -9.60
N ASP A 206 -28.48 -46.24 -8.79
CA ASP A 206 -29.11 -47.51 -9.18
C ASP A 206 -30.49 -47.32 -9.84
N PHE A 207 -31.03 -46.09 -9.85
CA PHE A 207 -32.22 -45.68 -10.59
C PHE A 207 -31.86 -45.07 -11.96
N PRO A 208 -32.82 -44.96 -12.91
CA PRO A 208 -32.55 -44.41 -14.24
C PRO A 208 -31.81 -43.06 -14.17
N PRO A 209 -30.62 -42.95 -14.78
CA PRO A 209 -29.79 -41.78 -14.64
C PRO A 209 -30.46 -40.56 -15.27
N THR A 210 -30.55 -39.48 -14.50
CA THR A 210 -30.95 -38.16 -14.99
C THR A 210 -29.70 -37.36 -15.39
N PRO A 211 -29.84 -36.25 -16.14
CA PRO A 211 -28.73 -35.31 -16.32
C PRO A 211 -28.12 -34.93 -14.97
N ASN A 212 -26.78 -34.99 -14.85
CA ASN A 212 -26.00 -34.72 -13.63
C ASN A 212 -26.24 -35.70 -12.45
N SER A 213 -26.73 -36.91 -12.72
CA SER A 213 -26.87 -37.95 -11.68
C SER A 213 -25.56 -38.68 -11.35
N THR A 214 -24.55 -38.59 -12.22
CA THR A 214 -23.21 -39.10 -11.93
C THR A 214 -22.39 -38.11 -11.11
N PHE A 215 -21.57 -38.62 -10.20
CA PHE A 215 -20.69 -37.80 -9.39
C PHE A 215 -19.39 -38.53 -9.07
N LYS A 216 -18.36 -37.74 -8.72
CA LYS A 216 -17.08 -38.28 -8.26
C LYS A 216 -17.08 -38.38 -6.75
N ALA A 217 -16.57 -39.50 -6.24
CA ALA A 217 -16.34 -39.71 -4.82
C ALA A 217 -14.86 -40.07 -4.60
N SER A 218 -14.20 -39.39 -3.67
CA SER A 218 -12.85 -39.74 -3.24
C SER A 218 -12.92 -40.76 -2.09
N LEU A 219 -12.01 -41.73 -2.10
CA LEU A 219 -11.84 -42.66 -0.99
C LEU A 219 -11.30 -41.90 0.24
N ILE A 220 -11.97 -42.05 1.37
CA ILE A 220 -11.63 -41.36 2.63
C ILE A 220 -11.38 -42.31 3.80
N GLU A 221 -11.70 -43.60 3.67
CA GLU A 221 -11.69 -44.58 4.76
C GLU A 221 -11.50 -45.99 4.18
N VAL A 222 -10.63 -46.81 4.79
CA VAL A 222 -10.42 -48.23 4.47
C VAL A 222 -10.49 -49.03 5.77
N ASP A 223 -11.22 -50.15 5.79
CA ASP A 223 -11.38 -51.01 6.98
C ASP A 223 -11.83 -50.27 8.25
N ASN A 224 -12.76 -49.33 8.11
CA ASN A 224 -13.24 -48.43 9.17
C ASN A 224 -12.18 -47.50 9.77
N ARG A 225 -11.05 -47.32 9.07
CA ARG A 225 -9.98 -46.41 9.44
C ARG A 225 -9.92 -45.24 8.45
N PRO A 226 -10.13 -43.99 8.92
CA PRO A 226 -9.98 -42.81 8.08
C PRO A 226 -8.58 -42.76 7.49
N LEU A 227 -8.49 -42.44 6.20
CA LEU A 227 -7.21 -42.23 5.53
C LEU A 227 -6.67 -40.86 5.88
N GLU A 228 -5.43 -40.81 6.32
CA GLU A 228 -4.69 -39.56 6.45
C GLU A 228 -4.25 -39.03 5.07
N LYS A 229 -3.91 -37.75 5.02
CA LYS A 229 -3.36 -37.15 3.79
C LYS A 229 -2.05 -37.86 3.44
N LEU A 230 -1.88 -38.22 2.17
CA LEU A 230 -0.69 -38.91 1.62
C LEU A 230 -0.52 -40.38 2.06
N GLU A 231 -1.55 -41.02 2.61
CA GLU A 231 -1.39 -42.34 3.19
C GLU A 231 -1.19 -43.49 2.19
N ILE A 232 -1.76 -43.40 0.99
CA ILE A 232 -1.54 -44.40 -0.07
C ILE A 232 -0.25 -44.02 -0.79
N LYS A 233 0.86 -44.65 -0.42
CA LYS A 233 2.21 -44.21 -0.85
C LYS A 233 2.63 -44.75 -2.21
N THR A 234 2.04 -45.86 -2.66
CA THR A 234 2.46 -46.53 -3.89
C THR A 234 1.30 -46.90 -4.79
N LYS A 235 1.62 -47.02 -6.09
CA LYS A 235 0.69 -47.49 -7.11
C LYS A 235 0.11 -48.87 -6.79
N ASP A 236 0.92 -49.76 -6.23
CA ASP A 236 0.50 -51.14 -5.96
C ASP A 236 -0.48 -51.19 -4.78
N GLN A 237 -0.25 -50.40 -3.72
CA GLN A 237 -1.24 -50.21 -2.65
C GLN A 237 -2.57 -49.66 -3.20
N ALA A 238 -2.50 -48.66 -4.09
CA ALA A 238 -3.69 -48.11 -4.72
C ALA A 238 -4.45 -49.17 -5.54
N ARG A 239 -3.74 -50.00 -6.30
CA ARG A 239 -4.31 -51.09 -7.11
C ARG A 239 -4.93 -52.19 -6.27
N GLU A 240 -4.30 -52.56 -5.15
CA GLU A 240 -4.83 -53.55 -4.22
C GLU A 240 -6.18 -53.09 -3.66
N ILE A 241 -6.27 -51.83 -3.24
CA ILE A 241 -7.53 -51.24 -2.78
C ILE A 241 -8.58 -51.23 -3.92
N ILE A 242 -8.20 -50.82 -5.13
CA ILE A 242 -9.11 -50.80 -6.29
C ILE A 242 -9.65 -52.20 -6.60
N ALA A 243 -8.80 -53.23 -6.60
CA ALA A 243 -9.21 -54.61 -6.86
C ALA A 243 -10.26 -55.10 -5.85
N GLY A 244 -10.19 -54.65 -4.59
CA GLY A 244 -11.21 -54.93 -3.57
C GLY A 244 -12.55 -54.21 -3.79
N LEU A 245 -12.57 -53.17 -4.62
CA LEU A 245 -13.73 -52.29 -4.86
C LEU A 245 -14.42 -52.52 -6.21
N GLU A 246 -13.70 -52.94 -7.26
CA GLU A 246 -14.23 -53.05 -8.65
C GLU A 246 -15.48 -53.90 -8.80
N SER A 247 -15.66 -54.92 -7.94
CA SER A 247 -16.81 -55.84 -7.97
C SER A 247 -17.87 -55.52 -6.92
N LYS A 248 -17.77 -54.39 -6.21
CA LYS A 248 -18.66 -54.03 -5.11
C LYS A 248 -19.73 -53.04 -5.55
N THR A 249 -20.92 -53.19 -4.96
CA THR A 249 -21.96 -52.17 -5.00
C THR A 249 -21.71 -51.15 -3.89
N PHE A 250 -21.85 -49.87 -4.20
CA PHE A 250 -21.68 -48.77 -3.26
C PHE A 250 -23.05 -48.33 -2.72
N TRP A 251 -23.09 -47.95 -1.44
CA TRP A 251 -24.30 -47.47 -0.78
C TRP A 251 -24.02 -46.14 -0.10
N VAL A 252 -25.02 -45.25 -0.09
CA VAL A 252 -24.90 -43.97 0.62
C VAL A 252 -25.05 -44.21 2.12
N LYS A 253 -23.92 -44.16 2.86
CA LYS A 253 -23.91 -44.33 4.32
C LYS A 253 -24.56 -43.15 5.07
N LYS A 254 -24.37 -41.92 4.57
CA LYS A 254 -24.86 -40.70 5.22
C LYS A 254 -25.02 -39.58 4.19
N ILE A 255 -26.13 -38.84 4.29
CA ILE A 255 -26.33 -37.58 3.57
C ILE A 255 -26.41 -36.47 4.60
N GLN A 256 -25.60 -35.42 4.43
CA GLN A 256 -25.67 -34.24 5.26
C GLN A 256 -25.91 -33.01 4.38
N LYS A 257 -27.04 -32.35 4.60
CA LYS A 257 -27.37 -31.07 3.97
C LYS A 257 -27.15 -29.96 4.98
N GLN A 258 -26.35 -28.97 4.63
CA GLN A 258 -26.11 -27.78 5.45
C GLN A 258 -26.39 -26.56 4.59
N GLU A 259 -27.06 -25.57 5.19
CA GLU A 259 -27.14 -24.24 4.62
C GLU A 259 -25.94 -23.43 5.11
N ARG A 260 -25.19 -22.83 4.18
CA ARG A 260 -24.09 -21.94 4.50
C ARG A 260 -24.46 -20.54 4.01
N LYS A 261 -24.36 -19.57 4.91
CA LYS A 261 -24.49 -18.16 4.57
C LYS A 261 -23.11 -17.58 4.33
N GLU A 262 -22.89 -17.03 3.14
CA GLU A 262 -21.68 -16.29 2.80
C GLU A 262 -22.00 -14.80 2.83
N ASN A 263 -21.26 -14.05 3.66
CA ASN A 263 -21.42 -12.60 3.73
C ASN A 263 -20.58 -11.95 2.62
N PRO A 264 -21.03 -10.80 2.08
CA PRO A 264 -20.23 -10.08 1.10
C PRO A 264 -18.91 -9.62 1.72
N PRO A 265 -17.82 -9.52 0.92
CA PRO A 265 -16.55 -9.00 1.39
C PRO A 265 -16.68 -7.51 1.79
N PRO A 266 -15.82 -7.01 2.69
CA PRO A 266 -15.80 -5.60 3.04
C PRO A 266 -15.38 -4.73 1.85
N PRO A 267 -15.67 -3.41 1.86
CA PRO A 267 -15.12 -2.48 0.88
C PRO A 267 -13.59 -2.52 0.83
N PHE A 268 -13.04 -2.22 -0.33
CA PHE A 268 -11.59 -2.26 -0.52
C PHE A 268 -10.86 -1.23 0.35
N ILE A 269 -9.80 -1.70 1.00
CA ILE A 269 -8.66 -0.89 1.45
C ILE A 269 -7.47 -1.12 0.50
N THR A 270 -6.39 -0.33 0.65
CA THR A 270 -5.24 -0.40 -0.27
C THR A 270 -4.66 -1.81 -0.42
N SER A 271 -4.53 -2.58 0.67
CA SER A 271 -3.97 -3.93 0.61
C SER A 271 -4.89 -4.95 -0.06
N THR A 272 -6.21 -4.86 0.15
CA THR A 272 -7.20 -5.77 -0.46
C THR A 272 -7.47 -5.43 -1.92
N LEU A 273 -7.23 -4.19 -2.33
CA LEU A 273 -7.33 -3.78 -3.74
C LEU A 273 -6.11 -4.27 -4.56
N GLN A 274 -4.96 -4.46 -3.92
CA GLN A 274 -3.72 -4.90 -4.55
C GLN A 274 -3.59 -6.42 -4.66
N GLN A 275 -4.28 -7.17 -3.79
CA GLN A 275 -4.34 -8.64 -3.82
C GLN A 275 -5.12 -9.11 -5.04
#